data_AF-A0A6V7IXX8-F1
#
_entry.id   AF-A0A6V7IXX8-F1
#
_cell.length_a   1.000
_cell.length_b   1.000
_cell.length_c   1.000
_cell.angle_alpha   90.00
_cell.angle_beta   90.00
_cell.angle_gamma   90.00
#
_symmetry.space_group_name_H-M   'P 1'
#
loop_
_entity.id
_entity.type
_entity.pdbx_description
1 polymer ?
#
loop_
_entity_poly.entity_id
_entity_poly.type
_entity_poly.pdbx_seq_one_letter_code
_entity_poly.pdbx_strand_id
1 'polypeptide(L)'
;EHSTGMLKQLFSGRIIHLSDEGNLNKENKKVMKRLMSSSSIKNSEIEGRTMRRLISSDSRINDIEESEEKQEENIDDRMPEDTGGMVDSGVWMAYLKAGGFAPGLMYLGAAFACQALRVYTDLWLSEWTNLGGSLHQQTSIHEQTVFYFRMYIILSISSIVLSALNSAAGQWAGATARMTLHREAIASLLRAPMNFFEKTPIGKILNRFSADMGVIDKKLSTAFQRLTSFVLLCGSAIIVNVIISPWFLVAALPTCLAYYFLQKFYRNSARELQRLEG
;
A
#
# COMPACT_ATOMS: atom_id res chain seq x y z
N GLU A 1 -43.22 -24.74 -21.85
CA GLU A 1 -43.38 -23.32 -21.49
C GLU A 1 -44.56 -23.12 -20.53
N HIS A 2 -44.46 -23.66 -19.31
CA HIS A 2 -45.62 -23.72 -18.39
C HIS A 2 -45.18 -23.67 -16.91
N SER A 3 -44.30 -22.71 -16.56
CA SER A 3 -43.81 -22.53 -15.18
C SER A 3 -43.78 -21.07 -14.71
N THR A 4 -44.73 -20.25 -15.19
CA THR A 4 -44.84 -18.82 -14.85
C THR A 4 -46.20 -18.41 -14.27
N GLY A 5 -47.14 -19.34 -14.06
CA GLY A 5 -48.46 -19.05 -13.50
C GLY A 5 -48.60 -19.22 -11.98
N MET A 6 -47.76 -20.04 -11.34
CA MET A 6 -48.04 -20.53 -9.98
C MET A 6 -47.56 -19.57 -8.86
N LEU A 7 -46.55 -18.74 -9.13
CA LEU A 7 -45.99 -17.80 -8.13
C LEU A 7 -46.75 -16.47 -8.03
N LYS A 8 -47.72 -16.22 -8.93
CA LYS A 8 -48.55 -15.00 -8.92
C LYS A 8 -49.79 -15.10 -8.02
N GLN A 9 -50.10 -16.28 -7.49
CA GLN A 9 -51.24 -16.52 -6.60
C GLN A 9 -50.94 -16.41 -5.10
N LEU A 10 -49.67 -16.32 -4.70
CA LEU A 10 -49.31 -16.14 -3.28
C LEU A 10 -49.37 -14.69 -2.79
N PHE A 11 -49.53 -13.71 -3.70
CA PHE A 11 -49.51 -12.28 -3.37
C PHE A 11 -50.77 -11.52 -3.83
N SER A 12 -51.96 -12.13 -3.73
CA SER A 12 -53.21 -11.37 -3.91
C SER A 12 -54.18 -11.69 -2.77
N GLY A 13 -54.39 -10.68 -1.93
CA GLY A 13 -55.03 -10.81 -0.64
C GLY A 13 -56.48 -11.30 -0.70
N ARG A 14 -56.87 -11.98 0.38
CA ARG A 14 -58.25 -12.04 0.79
C ARG A 14 -58.36 -11.85 2.29
N ILE A 15 -58.76 -10.62 2.62
CA ILE A 15 -59.30 -10.20 3.91
C ILE A 15 -60.57 -11.01 4.15
N ILE A 16 -60.64 -11.74 5.26
CA ILE A 16 -61.92 -12.18 5.84
C ILE A 16 -61.96 -11.64 7.26
N HIS A 17 -62.86 -10.69 7.42
CA HIS A 17 -63.31 -10.12 8.67
C HIS A 17 -64.36 -11.08 9.26
N LEU A 18 -64.23 -11.47 10.53
CA LEU A 18 -65.28 -11.38 11.57
C LEU A 18 -65.01 -12.30 12.78
N SER A 19 -65.06 -11.65 13.94
CA SER A 19 -65.56 -12.14 15.24
C SER A 19 -64.63 -12.99 16.10
N ASP A 20 -63.83 -12.33 16.97
CA ASP A 20 -63.80 -12.56 18.43
C ASP A 20 -62.71 -11.66 19.08
N GLU A 21 -63.03 -10.38 19.34
CA GLU A 21 -62.07 -9.35 19.79
C GLU A 21 -61.60 -9.47 21.25
N GLY A 22 -62.01 -10.49 22.01
CA GLY A 22 -61.65 -10.62 23.43
C GLY A 22 -60.31 -11.32 23.71
N ASN A 23 -59.95 -12.34 22.92
CA ASN A 23 -58.88 -13.29 23.28
C ASN A 23 -57.59 -13.16 22.45
N LEU A 24 -57.65 -12.46 21.30
CA LEU A 24 -56.54 -12.31 20.36
C LEU A 24 -55.37 -11.46 20.90
N ASN A 25 -55.59 -10.53 21.83
CA ASN A 25 -54.53 -9.61 22.27
C ASN A 25 -53.49 -10.30 23.19
N LYS A 26 -53.87 -11.33 23.95
CA LYS A 26 -52.94 -12.07 24.82
C LYS A 26 -52.12 -13.11 24.06
N GLU A 27 -52.77 -13.83 23.15
CA GLU A 27 -52.12 -14.82 22.26
C GLU A 27 -51.17 -14.14 21.29
N ASN A 28 -51.59 -13.06 20.60
CA ASN A 28 -50.72 -12.34 19.67
C ASN A 28 -49.52 -11.68 20.37
N LYS A 29 -49.69 -11.15 21.60
CA LYS A 29 -48.56 -10.63 22.39
C LYS A 29 -47.59 -11.74 22.82
N LYS A 30 -48.10 -12.92 23.17
CA LYS A 30 -47.23 -14.08 23.50
C LYS A 30 -46.49 -14.60 22.27
N VAL A 31 -47.16 -14.70 21.13
CA VAL A 31 -46.57 -15.14 19.86
C VAL A 31 -45.53 -14.11 19.39
N MET A 32 -45.84 -12.82 19.41
CA MET A 32 -44.91 -11.76 19.03
C MET A 32 -43.71 -11.69 19.99
N LYS A 33 -43.89 -11.89 21.30
CA LYS A 33 -42.79 -12.00 22.28
C LYS A 33 -41.92 -13.25 22.04
N ARG A 34 -42.52 -14.38 21.65
CA ARG A 34 -41.77 -15.60 21.27
C ARG A 34 -41.01 -15.42 19.97
N LEU A 35 -41.60 -14.75 18.98
CA LEU A 35 -40.94 -14.45 17.70
C LEU A 35 -39.80 -13.45 17.88
N MET A 36 -39.96 -12.41 18.71
CA MET A 36 -38.90 -11.45 19.06
C MET A 36 -37.78 -12.09 19.89
N SER A 37 -38.12 -13.03 20.78
CA SER A 37 -37.13 -13.81 21.52
C SER A 37 -36.39 -14.80 20.61
N SER A 38 -37.08 -15.44 19.66
CA SER A 38 -36.48 -16.39 18.73
C SER A 38 -35.66 -15.69 17.63
N SER A 39 -36.05 -14.49 17.20
CA SER A 39 -35.25 -13.66 16.28
C SER A 39 -34.02 -13.08 16.96
N SER A 40 -34.11 -12.66 18.22
CA SER A 40 -32.96 -12.18 19.01
C SER A 40 -31.91 -13.29 19.24
N ILE A 41 -32.36 -14.52 19.52
CA ILE A 41 -31.46 -15.68 19.69
C ILE A 41 -30.79 -16.09 18.36
N LYS A 42 -31.52 -16.03 17.23
CA LYS A 42 -30.90 -16.30 15.92
C LYS A 42 -29.93 -15.19 15.49
N ASN A 43 -30.22 -13.93 15.81
CA ASN A 43 -29.34 -12.82 15.45
C ASN A 43 -28.03 -12.85 16.23
N SER A 44 -28.06 -13.21 17.52
CA SER A 44 -26.85 -13.36 18.33
C SER A 44 -26.00 -14.58 17.94
N GLU A 45 -26.62 -15.68 17.49
CA GLU A 45 -25.88 -16.82 16.93
C GLU A 45 -25.24 -16.53 15.56
N ILE A 46 -25.91 -15.74 14.72
CA ILE A 46 -25.39 -15.30 13.40
C ILE A 46 -24.25 -14.28 13.57
N GLU A 47 -24.40 -13.30 14.48
CA GLU A 47 -23.33 -12.37 14.84
C GLU A 47 -22.13 -13.12 15.45
N GLY A 48 -22.38 -14.07 16.36
CA GLY A 48 -21.32 -14.87 16.97
C GLY A 48 -20.57 -15.73 15.96
N ARG A 49 -21.25 -16.33 14.97
CA ARG A 49 -20.60 -17.08 13.87
C ARG A 49 -19.84 -16.16 12.92
N THR A 50 -20.36 -14.98 12.63
CA THR A 50 -19.72 -14.01 11.74
C THR A 50 -18.47 -13.44 12.40
N MET A 51 -18.56 -13.07 13.68
CA MET A 51 -17.43 -12.61 14.48
C MET A 51 -16.37 -13.70 14.63
N ARG A 52 -16.76 -14.96 14.86
CA ARG A 52 -15.80 -16.08 14.91
C ARG A 52 -15.14 -16.36 13.55
N ARG A 53 -15.84 -16.15 12.43
CA ARG A 53 -15.26 -16.22 11.08
C ARG A 53 -14.31 -15.07 10.79
N LEU A 54 -14.66 -13.86 11.20
CA LEU A 54 -13.80 -12.68 11.08
C LEU A 54 -12.54 -12.87 11.91
N ILE A 55 -12.65 -13.30 13.17
CA ILE A 55 -11.49 -13.61 14.03
C ILE A 55 -10.63 -14.74 13.43
N SER A 56 -11.25 -15.79 12.85
CA SER A 56 -10.48 -16.85 12.18
C SER A 56 -9.83 -16.43 10.86
N SER A 57 -10.32 -15.36 10.24
CA SER A 57 -9.74 -14.79 9.02
C SER A 57 -8.60 -13.84 9.40
N ASP A 58 -8.79 -13.04 10.44
CA ASP A 58 -7.79 -12.15 11.03
C ASP A 58 -6.60 -12.95 11.59
N SER A 59 -6.87 -14.04 12.32
CA SER A 59 -5.81 -14.94 12.79
C SER A 59 -5.04 -15.59 11.64
N ARG A 60 -5.72 -15.99 10.55
CA ARG A 60 -5.06 -16.54 9.36
C ARG A 60 -4.24 -15.48 8.61
N ILE A 61 -4.70 -14.22 8.58
CA ILE A 61 -3.95 -13.12 7.97
C ILE A 61 -2.72 -12.81 8.82
N ASN A 62 -2.83 -12.77 10.15
CA ASN A 62 -1.67 -12.64 11.03
C ASN A 62 -0.70 -13.82 10.92
N ASP A 63 -1.20 -15.05 10.80
CA ASP A 63 -0.34 -16.23 10.57
C ASP A 63 0.40 -16.12 9.22
N ILE A 64 -0.24 -15.53 8.19
CA ILE A 64 0.37 -15.27 6.88
C ILE A 64 1.37 -14.11 6.96
N GLU A 65 1.05 -13.01 7.62
CA GLU A 65 1.96 -11.87 7.80
C GLU A 65 3.18 -12.24 8.65
N GLU A 66 2.98 -13.00 9.73
CA GLU A 66 4.06 -13.48 10.60
C GLU A 66 4.91 -14.56 9.91
N SER A 67 4.32 -15.37 9.02
CA SER A 67 5.09 -16.30 8.18
C SER A 67 5.79 -15.60 7.01
N GLU A 68 5.24 -14.52 6.45
CA GLU A 68 5.90 -13.65 5.47
C GLU A 68 7.07 -12.87 6.10
N GLU A 69 6.95 -12.37 7.32
CA GLU A 69 8.05 -11.72 8.06
C GLU A 69 9.15 -12.73 8.42
N LYS A 70 8.79 -13.93 8.89
CA LYS A 70 9.75 -15.03 9.14
C LYS A 70 10.39 -15.56 7.86
N GLN A 71 9.71 -15.46 6.71
CA GLN A 71 10.29 -15.74 5.40
C GLN A 71 11.19 -14.60 4.93
N GLU A 72 10.85 -13.34 5.16
CA GLU A 72 11.73 -12.20 4.86
C GLU A 72 13.08 -12.30 5.59
N GLU A 73 13.09 -12.83 6.82
CA GLU A 73 14.30 -13.18 7.59
C GLU A 73 15.01 -14.46 7.09
N ASN A 74 14.30 -15.55 6.79
CA ASN A 74 14.91 -16.82 6.35
C ASN A 74 15.36 -16.84 4.87
N ILE A 75 14.90 -15.91 4.04
CA ILE A 75 15.27 -15.84 2.61
C ILE A 75 16.65 -15.23 2.40
N ASP A 76 17.18 -14.49 3.38
CA ASP A 76 18.60 -14.09 3.35
C ASP A 76 19.52 -15.33 3.31
N ASP A 77 19.13 -16.41 3.99
CA ASP A 77 19.85 -17.69 4.09
C ASP A 77 19.55 -18.71 2.96
N ARG A 78 18.67 -18.41 1.99
CA ARG A 78 18.24 -19.39 0.96
C ARG A 78 18.24 -18.84 -0.46
N MET A 79 19.27 -18.07 -0.82
CA MET A 79 19.55 -17.88 -2.25
C MET A 79 20.01 -19.21 -2.86
N PRO A 80 19.37 -19.71 -3.94
CA PRO A 80 20.00 -20.76 -4.72
C PRO A 80 21.32 -20.23 -5.28
N GLU A 81 22.41 -20.90 -4.92
CA GLU A 81 23.67 -20.84 -5.66
C GLU A 81 23.36 -20.90 -7.16
N ASP A 82 23.96 -20.01 -7.94
CA ASP A 82 23.92 -19.97 -9.41
C ASP A 82 22.83 -19.09 -10.06
N THR A 83 22.86 -17.78 -9.78
CA THR A 83 22.68 -16.77 -10.84
C THR A 83 23.36 -15.46 -10.43
N GLY A 84 24.37 -15.03 -11.19
CA GLY A 84 25.23 -13.90 -10.85
C GLY A 84 24.46 -12.65 -10.40
N GLY A 85 24.92 -12.06 -9.29
CA GLY A 85 24.29 -10.98 -8.52
C GLY A 85 24.16 -9.61 -9.21
N MET A 86 23.75 -9.58 -10.47
CA MET A 86 23.18 -8.42 -11.13
C MET A 86 21.76 -8.78 -11.53
N VAL A 87 20.78 -8.26 -10.80
CA VAL A 87 19.40 -8.25 -11.29
C VAL A 87 19.42 -7.46 -12.60
N ASP A 88 19.18 -8.15 -13.71
CA ASP A 88 19.21 -7.54 -15.03
C ASP A 88 18.26 -6.32 -15.06
N SER A 89 18.72 -5.24 -15.69
CA SER A 89 17.91 -4.01 -15.85
C SER A 89 16.58 -4.29 -16.57
N GLY A 90 16.53 -5.37 -17.36
CA GLY A 90 15.32 -5.90 -17.96
C GLY A 90 14.24 -6.30 -16.95
N VAL A 91 14.62 -6.81 -15.77
CA VAL A 91 13.66 -7.20 -14.71
C VAL A 91 12.99 -5.97 -14.11
N TRP A 92 13.76 -4.91 -13.84
CA TRP A 92 13.22 -3.62 -13.37
C TRP A 92 12.29 -2.99 -14.39
N MET A 93 12.67 -3.03 -15.68
CA MET A 93 11.84 -2.49 -16.76
C MET A 93 10.56 -3.32 -16.97
N ALA A 94 10.65 -4.64 -16.85
CA ALA A 94 9.50 -5.55 -16.93
C ALA A 94 8.51 -5.27 -15.78
N TYR A 95 9.00 -5.06 -14.56
CA TYR A 95 8.17 -4.68 -13.42
C TYR A 95 7.46 -3.34 -13.63
N LEU A 96 8.19 -2.32 -14.10
CA LEU A 96 7.61 -1.02 -14.44
C LEU A 96 6.55 -1.11 -15.54
N LYS A 97 6.80 -1.93 -16.56
CA LYS A 97 5.87 -2.15 -17.66
C LYS A 97 4.61 -2.90 -17.20
N ALA A 98 4.77 -3.89 -16.32
CA ALA A 98 3.66 -4.66 -15.74
C ALA A 98 2.81 -3.84 -14.76
N GLY A 99 3.41 -2.86 -14.08
CA GLY A 99 2.69 -1.87 -13.27
C GLY A 99 1.70 -1.02 -14.07
N GLY A 100 1.92 -0.87 -15.37
CA GLY A 100 1.11 -0.04 -16.23
C GLY A 100 1.42 1.44 -16.07
N PHE A 101 1.31 2.18 -17.19
CA PHE A 101 1.70 3.59 -17.22
C PHE A 101 0.80 4.50 -16.37
N ALA A 102 -0.51 4.23 -16.32
CA ALA A 102 -1.49 5.06 -15.63
C ALA A 102 -1.29 5.13 -14.09
N PRO A 103 -1.29 4.01 -13.34
CA PRO A 103 -1.06 4.06 -11.89
C PRO A 103 0.36 4.51 -11.54
N GLY A 104 1.36 4.17 -12.37
CA GLY A 104 2.73 4.65 -12.20
C GLY A 104 2.84 6.17 -12.34
N LEU A 105 2.22 6.76 -13.36
CA LEU A 105 2.21 8.22 -13.56
C LEU A 105 1.46 8.94 -12.44
N MET A 106 0.34 8.38 -11.97
CA MET A 106 -0.40 8.93 -10.83
C MET A 106 0.46 8.95 -9.55
N TYR A 107 1.15 7.84 -9.27
CA TYR A 107 2.09 7.77 -8.14
C TYR A 107 3.23 8.78 -8.27
N LEU A 108 3.87 8.88 -9.44
CA LEU A 108 4.95 9.84 -9.67
C LEU A 108 4.48 11.29 -9.51
N GLY A 109 3.29 11.62 -10.00
CA GLY A 109 2.68 12.94 -9.82
C GLY A 109 2.43 13.26 -8.35
N ALA A 110 1.86 12.31 -7.60
CA ALA A 110 1.62 12.47 -6.16
C ALA A 110 2.94 12.60 -5.37
N ALA A 111 3.96 11.81 -5.72
CA ALA A 111 5.27 11.85 -5.09
C ALA A 111 5.96 13.19 -5.33
N PHE A 112 5.88 13.72 -6.56
CA PHE A 112 6.39 15.04 -6.90
C PHE A 112 5.66 16.14 -6.12
N ALA A 113 4.32 16.09 -6.06
CA ALA A 113 3.52 17.06 -5.32
C ALA A 113 3.86 17.04 -3.82
N CYS A 114 4.00 15.85 -3.22
CA CYS A 114 4.50 15.68 -1.84
C CYS A 114 5.86 16.35 -1.64
N GLN A 115 6.81 16.09 -2.54
CA GLN A 115 8.15 16.66 -2.41
C GLN A 115 8.13 18.18 -2.57
N ALA A 116 7.38 18.70 -3.54
CA ALA A 116 7.23 20.14 -3.75
C ALA A 116 6.63 20.84 -2.52
N LEU A 117 5.58 20.25 -1.92
CA LEU A 117 4.95 20.81 -0.73
C LEU A 117 5.89 20.78 0.50
N ARG A 118 6.71 19.73 0.64
CA ARG A 118 7.75 19.65 1.69
C ARG A 118 8.77 20.78 1.54
N VAL A 119 9.35 20.92 0.34
CA VAL A 119 10.31 21.99 0.03
C VAL A 119 9.69 23.37 0.26
N TYR A 120 8.44 23.56 -0.19
CA TYR A 120 7.73 24.82 0.02
C TYR A 120 7.52 25.13 1.51
N THR A 121 7.19 24.12 2.32
CA THR A 121 7.03 24.28 3.77
C THR A 121 8.36 24.71 4.42
N ASP A 122 9.48 24.13 4.00
CA ASP A 122 10.81 24.49 4.50
C ASP A 122 11.21 25.91 4.09
N LEU A 123 10.94 26.30 2.84
CA LEU A 123 11.18 27.67 2.35
C LEU A 123 10.32 28.69 3.09
N TRP A 124 9.04 28.36 3.34
CA TRP A 124 8.14 29.21 4.11
C TRP A 124 8.65 29.42 5.54
N LEU A 125 9.16 28.36 6.18
CA LEU A 125 9.75 28.43 7.52
C LEU A 125 11.04 29.26 7.52
N SER A 126 11.87 29.14 6.49
CA SER A 126 13.07 29.95 6.33
C SER A 126 12.73 31.45 6.23
N GLU A 127 11.73 31.81 5.41
CA GLU A 127 11.27 33.19 5.26
C GLU A 127 10.74 33.74 6.58
N TRP A 128 9.88 32.98 7.28
CA TRP A 128 9.34 33.37 8.58
C TRP A 128 10.45 33.59 9.61
N THR A 129 11.47 32.74 9.63
CA THR A 129 12.61 32.84 10.57
C THR A 129 13.48 34.07 10.29
N ASN A 130 13.75 34.37 9.02
CA ASN A 130 14.51 35.56 8.63
C ASN A 130 13.79 36.86 9.01
N LEU A 131 12.48 36.92 8.79
CA LEU A 131 11.63 38.05 9.20
C LEU A 131 11.59 38.21 10.72
N GLY A 132 11.43 37.11 11.46
CA GLY A 132 11.43 37.11 12.93
C GLY A 132 12.74 37.62 13.54
N GLY A 133 13.88 37.35 12.90
CA GLY A 133 15.18 37.88 13.32
C GLY A 133 15.32 39.41 13.18
N SER A 134 14.61 40.01 12.21
CA SER A 134 14.62 41.47 11.96
C SER A 134 13.58 42.26 12.78
N LEU A 135 12.57 41.57 13.33
CA LEU A 135 11.39 42.13 14.00
C LEU A 135 11.56 42.39 15.51
N HIS A 136 12.80 42.38 16.04
CA HIS A 136 13.06 42.80 17.42
C HIS A 136 12.76 44.28 17.68
N GLN A 137 12.33 45.02 16.65
CA GLN A 137 11.91 46.41 16.72
C GLN A 137 10.44 46.53 16.25
N GLN A 138 9.57 46.78 17.24
CA GLN A 138 8.26 47.45 17.13
C GLN A 138 6.96 46.60 17.24
N THR A 139 6.08 47.14 18.08
CA THR A 139 4.79 46.77 18.68
C THR A 139 3.67 46.05 17.88
N SER A 140 3.91 45.49 16.68
CA SER A 140 2.89 44.77 15.89
C SER A 140 3.19 43.27 15.68
N ILE A 141 3.96 42.66 16.58
CA ILE A 141 4.51 41.30 16.44
C ILE A 141 3.44 40.22 16.53
N HIS A 142 2.39 40.43 17.34
CA HIS A 142 1.40 39.37 17.64
C HIS A 142 0.55 38.99 16.41
N GLU A 143 0.00 39.96 15.69
CA GLU A 143 -0.89 39.70 14.55
C GLU A 143 -0.15 39.02 13.38
N GLN A 144 1.08 39.46 13.10
CA GLN A 144 1.90 38.85 12.04
C GLN A 144 2.32 37.42 12.41
N THR A 145 2.74 37.18 13.67
CA THR A 145 3.13 35.84 14.14
C THR A 145 1.98 34.85 14.04
N VAL A 146 0.77 35.26 14.43
CA VAL A 146 -0.44 34.41 14.33
C VAL A 146 -0.73 34.05 12.87
N PHE A 147 -0.55 34.97 11.93
CA PHE A 147 -0.73 34.69 10.50
C PHE A 147 0.25 33.64 9.97
N TYR A 148 1.56 33.79 10.23
CA TYR A 148 2.57 32.83 9.79
C TYR A 148 2.34 31.44 10.40
N PHE A 149 2.00 31.39 11.69
CA PHE A 149 1.70 30.15 12.39
C PHE A 149 0.46 29.45 11.83
N ARG A 150 -0.62 30.20 11.53
CA ARG A 150 -1.83 29.67 10.92
C ARG A 150 -1.55 29.06 9.54
N MET A 151 -0.76 29.74 8.71
CA MET A 151 -0.36 29.21 7.40
C MET A 151 0.48 27.94 7.54
N TYR A 152 1.42 27.90 8.48
CA TYR A 152 2.22 26.72 8.76
C TYR A 152 1.37 25.50 9.17
N ILE A 153 0.34 25.71 10.00
CA ILE A 153 -0.61 24.63 10.37
C ILE A 153 -1.32 24.09 9.12
N ILE A 154 -1.81 24.97 8.25
CA ILE A 154 -2.52 24.56 7.02
C ILE A 154 -1.59 23.76 6.09
N LEU A 155 -0.34 24.23 5.91
CA LEU A 155 0.68 23.52 5.12
C LEU A 155 1.01 22.16 5.73
N SER A 156 1.14 22.07 7.05
CA SER A 156 1.41 20.82 7.77
C SER A 156 0.29 19.79 7.58
N ILE A 157 -0.97 20.21 7.74
CA ILE A 157 -2.14 19.34 7.52
C ILE A 157 -2.19 18.89 6.06
N SER A 158 -1.98 19.81 5.11
CA SER A 158 -1.94 19.48 3.69
C SER A 158 -0.83 18.47 3.36
N SER A 159 0.35 18.61 3.96
CA SER A 159 1.48 17.69 3.80
C SER A 159 1.18 16.28 4.32
N ILE A 160 0.49 16.18 5.47
CA ILE A 160 0.06 14.89 6.02
C ILE A 160 -0.94 14.21 5.08
N VAL A 161 -1.96 14.93 4.62
CA VAL A 161 -2.98 14.40 3.70
C VAL A 161 -2.35 13.95 2.39
N LEU A 162 -1.48 14.77 1.80
CA LEU A 162 -0.81 14.46 0.55
C LEU A 162 0.14 13.27 0.70
N SER A 163 0.85 13.18 1.83
CA SER A 163 1.71 12.03 2.16
C SER A 163 0.89 10.73 2.26
N ALA A 164 -0.29 10.78 2.88
CA ALA A 164 -1.19 9.62 2.95
C ALA A 164 -1.70 9.21 1.55
N LEU A 165 -2.08 10.18 0.72
CA LEU A 165 -2.50 9.93 -0.66
C LEU A 165 -1.36 9.33 -1.50
N ASN A 166 -0.13 9.81 -1.33
CA ASN A 166 1.03 9.27 -2.02
C ASN A 166 1.34 7.83 -1.59
N SER A 167 1.25 7.53 -0.29
CA SER A 167 1.38 6.16 0.21
C SER A 167 0.30 5.25 -0.37
N ALA A 168 -0.96 5.68 -0.38
CA ALA A 168 -2.07 4.93 -0.96
C ALA A 168 -1.87 4.71 -2.48
N ALA A 169 -1.45 5.73 -3.22
CA ALA A 169 -1.14 5.64 -4.64
C ALA A 169 0.02 4.66 -4.92
N GLY A 170 1.06 4.67 -4.08
CA GLY A 170 2.18 3.74 -4.17
C GLY A 170 1.77 2.29 -3.90
N GLN A 171 0.94 2.05 -2.90
CA GLN A 171 0.38 0.72 -2.63
C GLN A 171 -0.52 0.24 -3.76
N TRP A 172 -1.36 1.12 -4.32
CA TRP A 172 -2.24 0.79 -5.44
C TRP A 172 -1.45 0.48 -6.73
N ALA A 173 -0.41 1.27 -7.03
CA ALA A 173 0.48 1.00 -8.16
C ALA A 173 1.23 -0.34 -7.98
N GLY A 174 1.75 -0.61 -6.78
CA GLY A 174 2.37 -1.88 -6.44
C GLY A 174 1.42 -3.06 -6.57
N ALA A 175 0.19 -2.94 -6.04
CA ALA A 175 -0.83 -3.98 -6.15
C ALA A 175 -1.20 -4.28 -7.61
N THR A 176 -1.30 -3.24 -8.45
CA THR A 176 -1.58 -3.39 -9.88
C THR A 176 -0.43 -4.13 -10.58
N ALA A 177 0.82 -3.79 -10.29
CA ALA A 177 1.99 -4.49 -10.84
C ALA A 177 2.00 -5.98 -10.47
N ARG A 178 1.75 -6.29 -9.18
CA ARG A 178 1.68 -7.66 -8.66
C ARG A 178 0.61 -8.49 -9.37
N MET A 179 -0.60 -7.94 -9.50
CA MET A 179 -1.70 -8.63 -10.18
C MET A 179 -1.39 -8.94 -11.64
N THR A 180 -0.76 -7.99 -12.35
CA THR A 180 -0.36 -8.18 -13.75
C THR A 180 0.71 -9.26 -13.89
N LEU A 181 1.77 -9.20 -13.07
CA LEU A 181 2.86 -10.18 -13.08
C LEU A 181 2.36 -11.59 -12.73
N HIS A 182 1.54 -11.71 -11.70
CA HIS A 182 0.97 -13.00 -11.30
C HIS A 182 0.10 -13.61 -12.41
N ARG A 183 -0.70 -12.78 -13.09
CA ARG A 183 -1.53 -13.24 -14.22
C ARG A 183 -0.68 -13.71 -15.40
N GLU A 184 0.37 -12.97 -15.73
CA GLU A 184 1.28 -13.32 -16.84
C GLU A 184 2.09 -14.59 -16.52
N ALA A 185 2.55 -14.74 -15.28
CA ALA A 185 3.26 -15.91 -14.82
C ALA A 185 2.38 -17.17 -14.84
N ILE A 186 1.11 -17.09 -14.41
CA ILE A 186 0.15 -18.19 -14.54
C ILE A 186 -0.12 -18.52 -16.01
N ALA A 187 -0.33 -17.52 -16.85
CA ALA A 187 -0.57 -17.74 -18.27
C ALA A 187 0.61 -18.45 -18.96
N SER A 188 1.84 -18.10 -18.57
CA SER A 188 3.05 -18.79 -19.02
C SER A 188 3.13 -20.21 -18.51
N LEU A 189 2.78 -20.45 -17.24
CA LEU A 189 2.77 -21.79 -16.65
C LEU A 189 1.78 -22.71 -17.37
N LEU A 190 0.56 -22.22 -17.66
CA LEU A 190 -0.46 -23.00 -18.38
C LEU A 190 -0.06 -23.36 -19.82
N ARG A 191 0.89 -22.63 -20.42
CA ARG A 191 1.43 -22.91 -21.76
C ARG A 191 2.67 -23.81 -21.74
N ALA A 192 3.18 -24.17 -20.57
CA ALA A 192 4.35 -25.01 -20.45
C ALA A 192 4.05 -26.46 -20.91
N PRO A 193 5.02 -27.15 -21.55
CA PRO A 193 4.83 -28.53 -21.98
C PRO A 193 4.69 -29.48 -20.79
N MET A 194 3.95 -30.58 -20.96
CA MET A 194 3.72 -31.58 -19.89
C MET A 194 5.02 -32.11 -19.25
N ASN A 195 6.09 -32.22 -20.05
CA ASN A 195 7.43 -32.62 -19.61
C ASN A 195 8.02 -31.72 -18.50
N PHE A 196 7.61 -30.45 -18.42
CA PHE A 196 7.99 -29.56 -17.32
C PHE A 196 7.32 -30.00 -16.00
N PHE A 197 6.06 -30.37 -16.05
CA PHE A 197 5.29 -30.80 -14.87
C PHE A 197 5.67 -32.20 -14.37
N GLU A 198 6.24 -33.04 -15.23
CA GLU A 198 6.77 -34.35 -14.83
C GLU A 198 8.10 -34.25 -14.08
N LYS A 199 8.94 -33.27 -14.43
CA LYS A 199 10.27 -33.07 -13.83
C LYS A 199 10.25 -32.23 -12.56
N THR A 200 9.25 -31.36 -12.41
CA THR A 200 9.17 -30.43 -11.26
C THR A 200 7.93 -30.74 -10.42
N PRO A 201 8.08 -31.08 -9.12
CA PRO A 201 6.92 -31.40 -8.29
C PRO A 201 6.03 -30.15 -8.14
N ILE A 202 4.72 -30.34 -8.30
CA ILE A 202 3.71 -29.27 -8.26
C ILE A 202 3.83 -28.45 -6.97
N GLY A 203 4.17 -29.07 -5.84
CA GLY A 203 4.40 -28.37 -4.57
C GLY A 203 5.54 -27.34 -4.61
N LYS A 204 6.63 -27.59 -5.36
CA LYS A 204 7.71 -26.61 -5.53
C LYS A 204 7.27 -25.44 -6.41
N ILE A 205 6.51 -25.72 -7.46
CA ILE A 205 5.95 -24.69 -8.35
C ILE A 205 5.03 -23.77 -7.52
N LEU A 206 4.12 -24.35 -6.75
CA LEU A 206 3.20 -23.58 -5.92
C LEU A 206 3.92 -22.77 -4.84
N ASN A 207 4.93 -23.34 -4.18
CA ASN A 207 5.72 -22.62 -3.19
C ASN A 207 6.45 -21.42 -3.81
N ARG A 208 7.04 -21.59 -5.00
CA ARG A 208 7.73 -20.52 -5.72
C ARG A 208 6.78 -19.42 -6.22
N PHE A 209 5.58 -19.79 -6.66
CA PHE A 209 4.57 -18.82 -7.11
C PHE A 209 3.89 -18.08 -5.95
N SER A 210 3.68 -18.74 -4.82
CA SER A 210 2.98 -18.15 -3.68
C SER A 210 3.93 -17.35 -2.79
N ALA A 211 4.99 -18.01 -2.27
CA ALA A 211 5.87 -17.42 -1.27
C ALA A 211 6.96 -16.57 -1.92
N ASP A 212 7.75 -17.13 -2.84
CA ASP A 212 8.91 -16.43 -3.40
C ASP A 212 8.48 -15.19 -4.20
N MET A 213 7.42 -15.31 -5.01
CA MET A 213 6.87 -14.17 -5.77
C MET A 213 6.35 -13.06 -4.85
N GLY A 214 5.64 -13.41 -3.78
CA GLY A 214 5.09 -12.44 -2.83
C GLY A 214 6.19 -11.63 -2.12
N VAL A 215 7.23 -12.31 -1.65
CA VAL A 215 8.37 -11.66 -0.98
C VAL A 215 9.14 -10.77 -1.96
N ILE A 216 9.45 -11.27 -3.15
CA ILE A 216 10.16 -10.48 -4.18
C ILE A 216 9.35 -9.23 -4.54
N ASP A 217 8.04 -9.36 -4.74
CA ASP A 217 7.16 -8.26 -5.11
C ASP A 217 7.01 -7.20 -4.00
N LYS A 218 7.03 -7.61 -2.73
CA LYS A 218 7.03 -6.69 -1.58
C LYS A 218 8.34 -5.92 -1.50
N LYS A 219 9.48 -6.62 -1.61
CA LYS A 219 10.82 -6.03 -1.62
C LYS A 219 11.00 -5.06 -2.80
N LEU A 220 10.60 -5.44 -4.01
CA LEU A 220 10.76 -4.62 -5.20
C LEU A 220 9.89 -3.35 -5.18
N SER A 221 8.63 -3.47 -4.78
CA SER A 221 7.72 -2.32 -4.62
C SER A 221 8.26 -1.33 -3.57
N THR A 222 8.69 -1.84 -2.42
CA THR A 222 9.26 -1.02 -1.35
C THR A 222 10.56 -0.34 -1.78
N ALA A 223 11.45 -1.08 -2.45
CA ALA A 223 12.69 -0.53 -2.99
C ALA A 223 12.40 0.60 -4.00
N PHE A 224 11.42 0.42 -4.89
CA PHE A 224 11.04 1.42 -5.87
C PHE A 224 10.49 2.70 -5.21
N GLN A 225 9.63 2.57 -4.20
CA GLN A 225 9.09 3.71 -3.46
C GLN A 225 10.18 4.47 -2.69
N ARG A 226 11.12 3.74 -2.06
CA ARG A 226 12.27 4.33 -1.37
C ARG A 226 13.20 5.04 -2.34
N LEU A 227 13.53 4.41 -3.46
CA LEU A 227 14.39 4.98 -4.49
C LEU A 227 13.79 6.28 -5.04
N THR A 228 12.49 6.27 -5.36
CA THR A 228 11.78 7.47 -5.85
C THR A 228 11.84 8.59 -4.84
N SER A 229 11.54 8.29 -3.57
CA SER A 229 11.58 9.27 -2.48
C SER A 229 12.98 9.85 -2.28
N PHE A 230 14.01 9.00 -2.32
CA PHE A 230 15.41 9.41 -2.18
C PHE A 230 15.87 10.29 -3.34
N VAL A 231 15.56 9.90 -4.58
CA VAL A 231 15.91 10.68 -5.78
C VAL A 231 15.23 12.05 -5.75
N LEU A 232 13.95 12.11 -5.39
CA LEU A 232 13.22 13.38 -5.26
C LEU A 232 13.78 14.25 -4.13
N LEU A 233 14.11 13.65 -2.98
CA LEU A 233 14.71 14.35 -1.85
C LEU A 233 16.08 14.94 -2.23
N CYS A 234 17.01 14.11 -2.68
CA CYS A 234 18.34 14.56 -3.10
C CYS A 234 18.26 15.56 -4.26
N GLY A 235 17.40 15.31 -5.24
CA GLY A 235 17.18 16.21 -6.37
C GLY A 235 16.72 17.59 -5.92
N SER A 236 15.70 17.63 -5.05
CA SER A 236 15.20 18.90 -4.50
C SER A 236 16.26 19.63 -3.66
N ALA A 237 17.03 18.92 -2.84
CA ALA A 237 18.10 19.52 -2.04
C ALA A 237 19.18 20.14 -2.93
N ILE A 238 19.60 19.44 -3.98
CA ILE A 238 20.58 19.96 -4.96
C ILE A 238 20.00 21.22 -5.64
N ILE A 239 18.75 21.17 -6.12
CA ILE A 239 18.12 22.30 -6.79
C ILE A 239 18.07 23.54 -5.88
N VAL A 240 17.61 23.38 -4.63
CA VAL A 240 17.55 24.48 -3.65
C VAL A 240 18.94 25.06 -3.39
N ASN A 241 19.96 24.22 -3.19
CA ASN A 241 21.33 24.69 -2.97
C ASN A 241 21.89 25.45 -4.19
N VAL A 242 21.61 24.99 -5.41
CA VAL A 242 22.04 25.67 -6.64
C VAL A 242 21.37 27.03 -6.80
N ILE A 243 20.09 27.16 -6.44
CA ILE A 243 19.38 28.43 -6.47
C ILE A 243 19.98 29.42 -5.47
N ILE A 244 20.31 28.95 -4.26
CA ILE A 244 20.89 29.80 -3.20
C ILE A 244 22.33 30.22 -3.54
N SER A 245 23.15 29.27 -4.01
CA SER A 245 24.55 29.52 -4.34
C SER A 245 25.00 28.66 -5.55
N PRO A 246 25.11 29.26 -6.75
CA PRO A 246 25.54 28.54 -7.94
C PRO A 246 26.94 27.91 -7.81
N TRP A 247 27.82 28.52 -6.99
CA TRP A 247 29.17 28.01 -6.71
C TRP A 247 29.18 26.66 -6.00
N PHE A 248 28.07 26.27 -5.35
CA PHE A 248 27.91 24.95 -4.75
C PHE A 248 28.16 23.81 -5.76
N LEU A 249 27.84 23.99 -7.05
CA LEU A 249 28.07 22.98 -8.09
C LEU A 249 29.54 22.59 -8.23
N VAL A 250 30.45 23.56 -8.06
CA VAL A 250 31.90 23.33 -8.17
C VAL A 250 32.39 22.37 -7.08
N ALA A 251 31.84 22.48 -5.87
CA ALA A 251 32.14 21.57 -4.76
C ALA A 251 31.34 20.25 -4.83
N ALA A 252 30.11 20.30 -5.36
CA ALA A 252 29.24 19.13 -5.49
C ALA A 252 29.80 18.12 -6.51
N LEU A 253 30.35 18.57 -7.64
CA LEU A 253 30.91 17.71 -8.68
C LEU A 253 31.98 16.71 -8.19
N PRO A 254 33.09 17.14 -7.54
CA PRO A 254 34.09 16.22 -7.03
C PRO A 254 33.52 15.31 -5.94
N THR A 255 32.59 15.81 -5.13
CA THR A 255 31.91 15.01 -4.09
C THR A 255 31.06 13.91 -4.68
N CYS A 256 30.25 14.21 -5.71
CA CYS A 256 29.46 13.23 -6.44
C CYS A 256 30.34 12.18 -7.13
N LEU A 257 31.48 12.60 -7.69
CA LEU A 257 32.43 11.68 -8.32
C LEU A 257 33.06 10.74 -7.29
N ALA A 258 33.50 11.26 -6.13
CA ALA A 258 34.01 10.45 -5.03
C ALA A 258 32.96 9.47 -4.51
N TYR A 259 31.72 9.95 -4.33
CA TYR A 259 30.60 9.10 -3.91
C TYR A 259 30.30 8.01 -4.93
N TYR A 260 30.36 8.31 -6.23
CA TYR A 260 30.18 7.30 -7.29
C TYR A 260 31.25 6.20 -7.21
N PHE A 261 32.53 6.56 -7.02
CA PHE A 261 33.61 5.58 -6.85
C PHE A 261 33.42 4.75 -5.58
N LEU A 262 33.07 5.40 -4.47
CA LEU A 262 32.81 4.72 -3.20
C LEU A 262 31.63 3.76 -3.31
N GLN A 263 30.53 4.19 -3.94
CA GLN A 263 29.34 3.36 -4.16
C GLN A 263 29.63 2.19 -5.11
N LYS A 264 30.49 2.39 -6.11
CA LYS A 264 30.96 1.29 -6.99
C LYS A 264 31.78 0.27 -6.20
N PHE A 265 32.70 0.72 -5.34
CA PHE A 265 33.49 -0.15 -4.48
C PHE A 265 32.61 -0.89 -3.46
N TYR A 266 31.79 -0.15 -2.71
CA TYR A 266 30.85 -0.69 -1.72
C TYR A 266 29.91 -1.72 -2.34
N ARG A 267 29.34 -1.45 -3.53
CA ARG A 267 28.47 -2.42 -4.21
C ARG A 267 29.20 -3.70 -4.60
N ASN A 268 30.49 -3.64 -4.93
CA ASN A 268 31.28 -4.85 -5.19
C ASN A 268 31.52 -5.63 -3.90
N SER A 269 31.95 -4.94 -2.84
CA SER A 269 32.24 -5.58 -1.54
C SER A 269 30.99 -6.17 -0.88
N ALA A 270 29.87 -5.43 -0.88
CA ALA A 270 28.60 -5.89 -0.34
C ALA A 270 28.09 -7.15 -1.06
N ARG A 271 28.33 -7.27 -2.37
CA ARG A 271 27.98 -8.46 -3.15
C ARG A 271 28.80 -9.68 -2.73
N GLU A 272 30.10 -9.52 -2.52
CA GLU A 272 30.94 -10.63 -2.05
C GLU A 272 30.60 -11.02 -0.61
N LEU A 273 30.26 -10.06 0.27
CA LEU A 273 29.76 -10.36 1.62
C LEU A 273 28.45 -11.16 1.56
N GLN A 274 27.46 -10.72 0.78
CA GLN A 274 26.19 -11.44 0.65
C GLN A 274 26.36 -12.85 0.09
N ARG A 275 27.39 -13.12 -0.72
CA ARG A 275 27.73 -14.48 -1.20
C ARG A 275 28.46 -15.32 -0.15
N LEU A 276 29.02 -14.71 0.89
CA LEU A 276 29.65 -15.43 1.99
C LEU A 276 28.67 -15.70 3.13
N GLU A 277 27.64 -14.86 3.26
CA GLU A 277 26.58 -14.99 4.27
C GLU A 277 25.47 -15.96 3.84
N GLY A 278 25.14 -16.04 2.54
CA GLY A 278 24.19 -17.00 1.98
C GLY A 278 24.84 -18.26 1.41
#